data_AF-A0A7S3VVR2-F1
#
_entry.id   AF-A0A7S3VVR2-F1
#
_cell.length_a   1.000
_cell.length_b   1.000
_cell.length_c   1.000
_cell.angle_alpha   90.00
_cell.angle_beta   90.00
_cell.angle_gamma   90.00
#
_symmetry.space_group_name_H-M   'P 1'
#
loop_
_entity.id
_entity.type
_entity.pdbx_description
1 polymer ?
#
loop_
_entity_poly.entity_id
_entity_poly.type
_entity_poly.pdbx_seq_one_letter_code
_entity_poly.pdbx_strand_id
1 'polypeptide(L)'
;SLAGSALVVVSVLRFRELSKRFFAIRLITCLAITDGFASIFNILGAFVDPTIAYSNADERSEAVFTLSLCRVQAVGVLYFNLASILWTSCFAFTLYRDMIQSYTRGALRKYEIYFHLICWPIPAMLTGMTFALGYLGDAGPFCALGPAYAPQYL
;
A
#
# COMPACT_ATOMS: atom_id res chain seq x y z
N SER A 1 7.74 3.15 -8.72
CA SER A 1 7.11 4.40 -8.21
C SER A 1 7.88 5.12 -7.09
N LEU A 2 9.00 4.59 -6.58
CA LEU A 2 9.71 5.20 -5.44
C LEU A 2 10.26 6.61 -5.71
N ALA A 3 10.91 6.83 -6.85
CA ALA A 3 11.43 8.16 -7.21
C ALA A 3 10.31 9.19 -7.37
N GLY A 4 9.19 8.82 -8.01
CA GLY A 4 8.03 9.70 -8.18
C GLY A 4 7.36 10.07 -6.87
N SER A 5 7.11 9.10 -5.99
CA SER A 5 6.53 9.35 -4.66
C SER A 5 7.46 10.21 -3.78
N ALA A 6 8.77 9.94 -3.79
CA ALA A 6 9.75 10.75 -3.08
C ALA A 6 9.78 12.19 -3.58
N LEU A 7 9.75 12.40 -4.90
CA LEU A 7 9.68 13.74 -5.50
C LEU A 7 8.41 14.50 -5.10
N VAL A 8 7.26 13.82 -5.06
CA VAL A 8 5.99 14.43 -4.60
C VAL A 8 6.10 14.86 -3.13
N VAL A 9 6.59 13.97 -2.25
CA VAL A 9 6.75 14.28 -0.82
C VAL A 9 7.74 15.43 -0.62
N VAL A 10 8.89 15.41 -1.29
CA VAL A 10 9.91 16.48 -1.21
C VAL A 10 9.35 17.81 -1.72
N SER A 11 8.59 17.79 -2.82
CA SER A 11 7.96 18.99 -3.37
C SER A 11 6.95 19.59 -2.39
N VAL A 12 6.12 18.77 -1.74
CA VAL A 12 5.17 19.23 -0.71
C VAL A 12 5.88 19.77 0.52
N LEU A 13 6.99 19.15 0.94
CA LEU A 13 7.81 19.62 2.07
C LEU A 13 8.57 20.91 1.76
N ARG A 14 8.93 21.16 0.50
CA ARG A 14 9.49 22.45 0.06
C ARG A 14 8.45 23.55 0.01
N PHE A 15 7.22 23.22 -0.39
CA PHE A 15 6.11 24.17 -0.54
C PHE A 15 5.01 23.97 0.51
N ARG A 16 5.40 23.92 1.80
CA ARG A 16 4.46 23.69 2.92
C ARG A 16 3.33 24.73 2.98
N GLU A 17 3.60 25.95 2.51
CA GLU A 17 2.62 27.03 2.53
C GLU A 17 1.45 26.79 1.55
N LEU A 18 1.72 26.15 0.41
CA LEU A 18 0.69 25.72 -0.55
C LEU A 18 -0.09 24.51 -0.02
N SER A 19 0.60 23.57 0.64
CA SER A 19 0.00 22.38 1.25
C SER A 19 -1.00 22.71 2.36
N LYS A 20 -0.72 23.74 3.18
CA LYS A 20 -1.67 24.25 4.18
C LYS A 20 -2.92 24.85 3.55
N ARG A 21 -2.79 25.42 2.34
CA ARG A 21 -3.86 26.17 1.66
C ARG A 21 -4.79 25.27 0.87
N PHE A 22 -4.27 24.19 0.28
CA PHE A 22 -5.03 23.26 -0.56
C PHE A 22 -5.17 21.90 0.10
N PHE A 23 -6.41 21.55 0.44
CA PHE A 23 -6.76 20.30 1.09
C PHE A 23 -6.34 19.07 0.25
N ALA A 24 -6.52 19.13 -1.08
CA ALA A 24 -6.12 18.07 -2.01
C ALA A 24 -4.61 17.73 -1.95
N ILE A 25 -3.75 18.70 -1.61
CA ILE A 25 -2.30 18.49 -1.48
C ILE A 25 -1.97 17.60 -0.27
N ARG A 26 -2.79 17.63 0.78
CA ARG A 26 -2.59 16.75 1.94
C ARG A 26 -2.95 15.31 1.60
N LEU A 27 -4.03 15.10 0.85
CA LEU A 27 -4.45 13.77 0.38
C LEU A 27 -3.43 13.15 -0.58
N ILE A 28 -2.92 13.90 -1.55
CA ILE A 28 -1.90 13.38 -2.49
C ILE A 28 -0.59 13.05 -1.77
N THR A 29 -0.30 13.71 -0.63
CA THR A 29 0.85 13.34 0.22
C THR A 29 0.63 11.98 0.87
N CYS A 30 -0.56 11.71 1.42
CA CYS A 30 -0.89 10.39 1.96
C CYS A 30 -0.83 9.30 0.88
N LEU A 31 -1.33 9.60 -0.32
CA LEU A 31 -1.23 8.71 -1.48
C LEU A 31 0.22 8.40 -1.86
N ALA A 32 1.06 9.42 -1.98
CA ALA A 32 2.47 9.25 -2.30
C ALA A 32 3.21 8.43 -1.23
N ILE A 33 2.85 8.60 0.05
CA ILE A 33 3.38 7.79 1.14
C ILE A 33 2.97 6.33 0.96
N THR A 34 1.68 6.04 0.69
CA THR A 34 1.23 4.66 0.48
C THR A 34 1.90 4.00 -0.73
N ASP A 35 2.08 4.72 -1.84
CA ASP A 35 2.79 4.22 -3.03
C ASP A 35 4.28 4.00 -2.78
N GLY A 36 4.89 4.87 -1.96
CA GLY A 36 6.27 4.72 -1.50
C GLY A 36 6.44 3.45 -0.69
N PHE A 37 5.57 3.22 0.30
CA PHE A 37 5.56 2.00 1.09
C PHE A 37 5.30 0.75 0.23
N ALA A 38 4.30 0.77 -0.66
CA ALA A 38 4.05 -0.35 -1.57
C ALA A 38 5.29 -0.68 -2.44
N SER A 39 6.00 0.35 -2.92
CA SER A 39 7.24 0.16 -3.67
C SER A 39 8.36 -0.44 -2.81
N ILE A 40 8.49 -0.03 -1.54
CA ILE A 40 9.47 -0.59 -0.60
C ILE A 40 9.17 -2.07 -0.35
N PHE A 41 7.92 -2.44 -0.08
CA PHE A 41 7.54 -3.84 0.12
C PHE A 41 7.76 -4.68 -1.14
N ASN A 42 7.48 -4.15 -2.33
CA ASN A 42 7.81 -4.85 -3.58
C ASN A 42 9.31 -5.04 -3.78
N ILE A 43 10.13 -4.04 -3.45
CA ILE A 43 11.59 -4.15 -3.54
C ILE A 43 12.12 -5.18 -2.53
N LEU A 44 11.59 -5.21 -1.31
CA LEU A 44 11.91 -6.25 -0.33
C LEU A 44 11.59 -7.65 -0.88
N GLY A 45 10.46 -7.80 -1.59
CA GLY A 45 10.12 -9.05 -2.28
C GLY A 45 11.10 -9.44 -3.38
N ALA A 46 11.61 -8.47 -4.14
CA ALA A 46 12.62 -8.73 -5.18
C ALA A 46 13.98 -9.18 -4.60
N PHE A 47 14.27 -8.85 -3.33
CA PHE A 47 15.45 -9.35 -2.62
C PHE A 47 15.22 -10.72 -1.96
N VAL A 48 13.96 -11.17 -1.89
CA VAL A 48 13.55 -12.46 -1.35
C VAL A 48 13.31 -13.38 -2.54
N ASP A 49 14.38 -13.96 -3.09
CA ASP A 49 14.26 -14.99 -4.13
C ASP A 49 13.84 -16.33 -3.48
N PRO A 50 12.60 -16.83 -3.69
CA PRO A 50 12.18 -18.13 -3.15
C PRO A 50 12.97 -19.30 -3.75
N THR A 51 13.65 -19.08 -4.88
CA THR A 51 14.52 -20.05 -5.56
C THR A 51 15.84 -20.29 -4.80
N ILE A 52 16.37 -19.27 -4.10
CA ILE A 52 17.58 -19.39 -3.28
C ILE A 52 17.28 -20.10 -1.95
N ALA A 53 16.05 -19.98 -1.44
CA ALA A 53 15.61 -20.68 -0.23
C ALA A 53 15.57 -22.21 -0.39
N TYR A 54 15.31 -22.71 -1.60
CA TYR A 54 15.29 -24.15 -1.87
C TYR A 54 16.70 -24.74 -2.06
N SER A 55 17.68 -23.93 -2.47
CA SER A 55 19.07 -24.35 -2.68
C SER A 55 19.90 -24.43 -1.39
N ASN A 56 19.53 -23.70 -0.34
CA ASN A 56 20.28 -23.64 0.93
C ASN A 56 19.53 -24.39 2.06
N ALA A 57 19.05 -25.59 1.76
CA ALA A 57 18.30 -26.45 2.68
C ALA A 57 19.11 -26.98 3.89
N ASP A 58 20.31 -26.45 4.15
CA ASP A 58 21.17 -26.91 5.25
C ASP A 58 20.84 -26.24 6.60
N GLU A 59 20.11 -25.10 6.59
CA GLU A 59 19.66 -24.43 7.82
C GLU A 59 18.13 -24.23 7.81
N ARG A 60 17.41 -25.09 8.54
CA ARG A 60 15.96 -25.03 8.76
C ARG A 60 15.44 -23.67 9.29
N SER A 61 16.33 -22.83 9.82
CA SER A 61 16.01 -21.48 10.32
C SER A 61 15.80 -20.46 9.18
N GLU A 62 16.58 -20.54 8.09
CA GLU A 62 16.54 -19.57 6.98
C GLU A 62 15.27 -19.71 6.12
N ALA A 63 14.78 -20.94 5.96
CA ALA A 63 13.54 -21.22 5.24
C ALA A 63 12.29 -20.63 5.94
N VAL A 64 12.26 -20.69 7.28
CA VAL A 64 11.15 -20.11 8.08
C VAL A 64 11.16 -18.59 8.01
N PHE A 65 12.35 -17.98 8.07
CA PHE A 65 12.52 -16.54 7.93
C PHE A 65 12.05 -16.06 6.55
N THR A 66 12.48 -16.72 5.48
CA THR A 66 12.10 -16.37 4.09
C THR A 66 10.59 -16.49 3.86
N LEU A 67 9.95 -17.57 4.35
CA LEU A 67 8.50 -17.76 4.25
C LEU A 67 7.71 -16.68 5.02
N SER A 68 8.22 -16.28 6.19
CA SER A 68 7.62 -15.21 6.99
C SER A 68 7.74 -13.84 6.32
N LEU A 69 8.91 -13.54 5.73
CA LEU A 69 9.14 -12.32 4.95
C LEU A 69 8.25 -12.25 3.71
N CYS A 70 8.12 -13.37 2.99
CA CYS A 70 7.20 -13.53 1.86
C CYS A 70 5.76 -13.18 2.24
N ARG A 71 5.29 -13.69 3.38
CA ARG A 71 3.93 -13.39 3.88
C ARG A 71 3.78 -11.93 4.28
N VAL A 72 4.76 -11.35 4.97
CA VAL A 72 4.75 -9.93 5.36
C VAL A 72 4.79 -9.02 4.13
N GLN A 73 5.57 -9.38 3.12
CA GLN A 73 5.64 -8.69 1.84
C GLN A 73 4.28 -8.71 1.13
N ALA A 74 3.67 -9.89 0.98
CA ALA A 74 2.38 -10.03 0.31
C ALA A 74 1.27 -9.23 1.03
N VAL A 75 1.25 -9.27 2.37
CA VAL A 75 0.31 -8.49 3.19
C VAL A 75 0.55 -7.00 3.02
N GLY A 76 1.81 -6.56 3.10
CA GLY A 76 2.19 -5.16 2.94
C GLY A 76 1.81 -4.63 1.56
N VAL A 77 2.21 -5.32 0.50
CA VAL A 77 1.89 -4.93 -0.89
C VAL A 77 0.37 -4.83 -1.08
N LEU A 78 -0.40 -5.82 -0.62
CA LEU A 78 -1.86 -5.80 -0.75
C LEU A 78 -2.49 -4.63 0.01
N TYR A 79 -2.09 -4.41 1.27
CA TYR A 79 -2.60 -3.32 2.10
C TYR A 79 -2.31 -1.95 1.49
N PHE A 80 -1.05 -1.69 1.14
CA PHE A 80 -0.66 -0.38 0.62
C PHE A 80 -1.22 -0.11 -0.78
N ASN A 81 -1.39 -1.12 -1.63
CA ASN A 81 -2.07 -0.98 -2.92
C ASN A 81 -3.55 -0.64 -2.75
N LEU A 82 -4.27 -1.35 -1.88
CA LEU A 82 -5.68 -1.06 -1.59
C LEU A 82 -5.85 0.33 -0.98
N ALA A 83 -4.97 0.72 -0.06
CA ALA A 83 -4.94 2.05 0.49
C ALA A 83 -4.70 3.11 -0.60
N SER A 84 -3.76 2.89 -1.52
CA SER A 84 -3.49 3.80 -2.64
C SER A 84 -4.70 4.01 -3.54
N ILE A 85 -5.45 2.96 -3.86
CA ILE A 85 -6.69 3.06 -4.67
C ILE A 85 -7.75 3.91 -3.94
N LEU A 86 -7.95 3.69 -2.64
CA LEU A 86 -8.91 4.48 -1.85
C LEU A 86 -8.48 5.94 -1.70
N TRP A 87 -7.19 6.19 -1.45
CA TRP A 87 -6.63 7.54 -1.39
C TRP A 87 -6.76 8.26 -2.74
N THR A 88 -6.53 7.57 -3.85
CA THR A 88 -6.71 8.11 -5.20
C THR A 88 -8.17 8.47 -5.46
N SER A 89 -9.10 7.60 -5.05
CA SER A 89 -10.54 7.84 -5.17
C SER A 89 -10.99 9.05 -4.34
N CYS A 90 -10.51 9.17 -3.11
CA CYS A 90 -10.79 10.33 -2.24
C CYS A 90 -10.18 11.62 -2.77
N PHE A 91 -8.97 11.55 -3.34
CA PHE A 91 -8.32 12.68 -4.00
C PHE A 91 -9.11 13.13 -5.24
N ALA A 92 -9.50 12.20 -6.12
CA ALA A 92 -10.31 12.49 -7.29
C ALA A 92 -11.67 13.10 -6.92
N PHE A 93 -12.34 12.56 -5.89
CA PHE A 93 -13.58 13.12 -5.37
C PHE A 93 -13.40 14.54 -4.83
N THR A 94 -12.30 14.79 -4.11
CA THR A 94 -11.97 16.11 -3.59
C THR A 94 -11.74 17.12 -4.72
N LEU A 95 -10.99 16.74 -5.75
CA LEU A 95 -10.78 17.59 -6.94
C LEU A 95 -12.08 17.88 -7.68
N TYR A 96 -12.91 16.86 -7.89
CA TYR A 96 -14.21 17.00 -8.54
C TYR A 96 -15.08 18.02 -7.81
N ARG A 97 -15.16 17.92 -6.48
CA ARG A 97 -15.95 18.87 -5.67
C ARG A 97 -15.34 20.26 -5.69
N ASP A 98 -14.03 20.41 -5.57
CA ASP A 98 -13.35 21.72 -5.59
C ASP A 98 -13.54 22.44 -6.94
N MET A 99 -13.57 21.69 -8.05
CA MET A 99 -13.76 22.23 -9.40
C MET A 99 -15.21 22.65 -9.69
N ILE A 100 -16.20 21.85 -9.27
CA ILE A 100 -17.61 22.03 -9.66
C ILE A 100 -18.39 22.81 -8.61
N GLN A 101 -18.03 22.68 -7.35
CA GLN A 101 -18.68 23.34 -6.23
C GLN A 101 -17.61 24.18 -5.52
N SER A 102 -17.63 25.51 -5.71
CA SER A 102 -16.79 26.45 -4.95
C SER A 102 -17.17 26.45 -3.46
N TYR A 103 -16.89 25.34 -2.79
CA TYR A 103 -17.37 25.02 -1.46
C TYR A 103 -16.46 25.69 -0.43
N THR A 104 -17.08 26.24 0.61
CA THR A 104 -16.35 26.95 1.66
C THR A 104 -15.41 25.98 2.39
N ARG A 105 -14.11 26.30 2.42
CA ARG A 105 -13.00 25.47 2.95
C ARG A 105 -13.25 24.85 4.34
N GLY A 106 -14.13 25.44 5.16
CA GLY A 106 -14.50 24.93 6.48
C GLY A 106 -15.22 23.58 6.47
N ALA A 107 -15.98 23.25 5.41
CA ALA A 107 -16.69 21.98 5.32
C ALA A 107 -15.76 20.81 4.97
N LEU A 108 -14.72 21.04 4.15
CA LEU A 108 -13.77 19.99 3.73
C LEU A 108 -12.97 19.40 4.89
N ARG A 109 -12.71 20.19 5.95
CA ARG A 109 -11.94 19.72 7.11
C ARG A 109 -12.67 18.62 7.90
N LYS A 110 -14.00 18.58 7.87
CA LYS A 110 -14.77 17.47 8.46
C LYS A 110 -14.60 16.19 7.65
N TYR A 111 -14.56 16.29 6.31
CA TYR A 111 -14.34 15.15 5.42
C TYR A 111 -12.94 14.53 5.56
N GLU A 112 -11.94 15.31 5.98
CA GLU A 112 -10.59 14.81 6.26
C GLU A 112 -10.60 13.61 7.22
N ILE A 113 -11.30 13.76 8.34
CA ILE A 113 -11.39 12.73 9.36
C ILE A 113 -12.11 11.51 8.79
N TYR A 114 -13.19 11.72 8.04
CA TYR A 114 -13.89 10.63 7.37
C TYR A 114 -13.01 9.89 6.34
N PHE A 115 -12.20 10.59 5.55
CA PHE A 115 -11.29 9.95 4.60
C PHE A 115 -10.24 9.11 5.31
N HIS A 116 -9.64 9.60 6.40
CA HIS A 116 -8.74 8.78 7.21
C HIS A 116 -9.45 7.58 7.86
N LEU A 117 -10.69 7.75 8.33
CA LEU A 117 -11.50 6.67 8.90
C LEU A 117 -11.97 5.64 7.87
N ILE A 118 -11.84 5.90 6.57
CA ILE A 118 -12.24 4.98 5.50
C ILE A 118 -11.01 4.36 4.84
N CYS A 119 -10.05 5.19 4.42
CA CYS A 119 -8.88 4.79 3.66
C CYS A 119 -7.88 3.94 4.44
N TRP A 120 -7.93 3.91 5.77
CA TRP A 120 -7.07 3.07 6.60
C TRP A 120 -7.72 1.73 7.01
N PRO A 121 -8.92 1.72 7.62
CA PRO A 121 -9.48 0.46 8.08
C PRO A 121 -10.04 -0.40 6.95
N ILE A 122 -10.54 0.15 5.84
CA ILE A 122 -11.07 -0.68 4.75
C ILE A 122 -9.96 -1.56 4.12
N PRO A 123 -8.77 -1.01 3.76
CA PRO A 123 -7.66 -1.84 3.33
C PRO A 123 -7.21 -2.82 4.41
N ALA A 124 -7.15 -2.38 5.68
CA ALA A 124 -6.77 -3.27 6.78
C ALA A 124 -7.73 -4.46 6.93
N MET A 125 -9.03 -4.24 6.79
CA MET A 125 -10.06 -5.27 6.86
C MET A 125 -9.96 -6.23 5.68
N LEU A 126 -9.81 -5.72 4.46
CA LEU A 126 -9.68 -6.56 3.25
C LEU A 126 -8.39 -7.39 3.28
N THR A 127 -7.27 -6.77 3.66
CA THR A 127 -5.99 -7.48 3.81
C THR A 127 -6.04 -8.47 4.98
N GLY A 128 -6.66 -8.11 6.11
CA GLY A 128 -6.84 -9.00 7.25
C GLY A 128 -7.72 -10.20 6.91
N MET A 129 -8.79 -9.98 6.14
CA MET A 129 -9.68 -11.05 5.67
C MET A 129 -8.96 -12.02 4.73
N THR A 130 -8.20 -11.50 3.76
CA THR A 130 -7.40 -12.35 2.85
C THR A 130 -6.30 -13.11 3.58
N PHE A 131 -5.71 -12.51 4.63
CA PHE A 131 -4.75 -13.18 5.50
C PHE A 131 -5.38 -14.29 6.33
N ALA A 132 -6.53 -14.03 6.95
CA ALA A 132 -7.27 -15.01 7.75
C ALA A 132 -7.73 -16.21 6.91
N LEU A 133 -8.09 -15.97 5.64
CA LEU A 133 -8.47 -17.01 4.69
C LEU A 133 -7.27 -17.80 4.13
N GLY A 134 -6.03 -17.37 4.41
CA GLY A 134 -4.83 -18.02 3.89
C GLY A 134 -4.64 -17.86 2.40
N TYR A 135 -5.15 -16.80 1.77
CA TYR A 135 -4.97 -16.53 0.33
C TYR A 135 -3.68 -15.76 -0.01
N LEU A 136 -2.84 -15.47 0.99
CA LEU A 136 -1.54 -14.85 0.77
C LEU A 136 -0.46 -15.92 0.81
N GLY A 137 0.30 -16.03 -0.27
CA GLY A 137 1.30 -17.07 -0.43
C GLY A 137 2.23 -16.83 -1.60
N ASP A 138 2.98 -17.86 -1.93
CA ASP A 138 3.89 -17.86 -3.07
C ASP A 138 3.08 -17.78 -4.38
N ALA A 139 3.38 -16.77 -5.18
CA ALA A 139 2.77 -16.55 -6.51
C ALA A 139 3.85 -16.61 -7.61
N GLY A 140 4.94 -17.35 -7.38
CA GLY A 140 6.05 -17.55 -8.32
C GLY A 140 7.28 -16.72 -7.93
N PRO A 141 7.74 -15.78 -8.77
CA PRO A 141 8.92 -14.95 -8.44
C PRO A 141 8.67 -13.91 -7.35
N PHE A 142 7.42 -13.71 -6.92
CA PHE A 142 7.04 -12.75 -5.89
C PHE A 142 5.93 -13.32 -5.00
N CYS A 143 5.84 -12.82 -3.77
CA CYS A 143 4.76 -13.18 -2.87
C CYS A 143 3.56 -12.26 -3.03
N ALA A 144 2.39 -12.83 -3.32
CA ALA A 144 1.17 -12.08 -3.62
C ALA A 144 -0.09 -12.87 -3.24
N LEU A 145 -1.25 -12.39 -3.68
CA LEU A 145 -2.49 -13.17 -3.68
C LEU A 145 -2.30 -14.36 -4.62
N GLY A 146 -2.20 -15.54 -4.03
CA GLY A 146 -1.97 -16.80 -4.73
C GLY A 146 -2.54 -17.93 -3.89
N PRO A 147 -2.95 -19.05 -4.49
CA PRO A 147 -3.41 -20.18 -3.71
C PRO A 147 -2.26 -20.63 -2.81
N ALA A 148 -2.31 -20.31 -1.51
CA ALA A 148 -1.40 -20.90 -0.52
C ALA A 148 -1.60 -22.43 -0.40
N TYR A 149 -2.55 -22.96 -1.17
CA TYR A 149 -2.94 -24.34 -1.29
C TYR A 149 -3.24 -24.62 -2.77
N ALA A 150 -2.19 -24.80 -3.59
CA ALA A 150 -2.20 -25.92 -4.52
C ALA A 150 -1.63 -27.11 -3.75
N PRO A 151 -2.43 -27.84 -2.96
CA PRO A 151 -2.02 -29.17 -2.55
C PRO A 151 -1.68 -29.93 -3.83
N GLN A 152 -0.42 -30.31 -3.96
CA GLN A 152 0.20 -31.38 -4.77
C GLN A 152 -0.71 -32.25 -5.68
N TYR A 153 -1.53 -31.67 -6.54
CA TYR A 153 -2.24 -32.38 -7.60
C TYR A 153 -2.49 -31.47 -8.80
N LEU A 154 -1.42 -31.29 -9.58
CA LEU A 154 -1.40 -31.39 -11.04
C LEU A 154 0.00 -31.81 -11.47
#